data_AF-A0A3S1NYP9-F1
#
_entry.id   AF-A0A3S1NYP9-F1
#
_cell.length_a   1.000
_cell.length_b   1.000
_cell.length_c   1.000
_cell.angle_alpha   90.00
_cell.angle_beta   90.00
_cell.angle_gamma   90.00
#
_symmetry.space_group_name_H-M   'P 1'
#
loop_
_entity.id
_entity.type
_entity.pdbx_description
1 polymer ?
#
loop_
_entity_poly.entity_id
_entity_poly.type
_entity_poly.pdbx_seq_one_letter_code
_entity_poly.pdbx_strand_id
1 'polypeptide(L)'
;IIETAAGALEERVIPGDASLEPAYIAAARRLVERGAVAITGDCGFSIRYQAAVAASVEVPVAMSSLLLAPTLLRQLPADAKLAVVAADSRHCGKELLGIDSSAEARVVIGGIEGDAWPAGVVEMESEVAA
;
A
#
# COMPACT_ATOMS: atom_id res chain seq x y z
N ILE A 1 -3.05 5.80 -19.33
CA ILE A 1 -1.76 5.28 -19.84
C ILE A 1 -1.16 4.35 -18.80
N ILE A 2 -0.47 3.30 -19.22
CA ILE A 2 0.13 2.28 -18.33
C ILE A 2 1.62 2.18 -18.66
N GLU A 3 2.42 1.90 -17.63
CA GLU A 3 3.84 1.64 -17.72
C GLU A 3 4.21 0.60 -16.64
N THR A 4 5.09 -0.33 -16.98
CA THR A 4 5.57 -1.35 -16.04
C THR A 4 6.99 -1.00 -15.60
N ALA A 5 7.24 -0.99 -14.29
CA ALA A 5 8.60 -0.91 -13.78
C ALA A 5 9.35 -2.20 -14.14
N ALA A 6 10.44 -2.08 -14.90
CA ALA A 6 11.17 -3.23 -15.40
C ALA A 6 11.65 -4.15 -14.26
N GLY A 7 11.30 -5.43 -14.33
CA GLY A 7 11.68 -6.43 -13.34
C GLY A 7 10.89 -6.40 -12.02
N ALA A 8 9.84 -5.57 -11.91
CA ALA A 8 8.96 -5.48 -10.75
C ALA A 8 7.98 -6.68 -10.67
N LEU A 9 8.53 -7.88 -10.53
CA LEU A 9 7.78 -9.11 -10.27
C LEU A 9 7.42 -9.23 -8.79
N GLU A 10 6.34 -9.95 -8.48
CA GLU A 10 5.84 -10.13 -7.11
C GLU A 10 6.93 -10.64 -6.17
N GLU A 11 7.73 -11.62 -6.59
CA GLU A 11 8.82 -12.19 -5.80
C GLU A 11 9.94 -11.19 -5.44
N ARG A 12 9.96 -10.01 -6.07
CA ARG A 12 10.93 -8.94 -5.80
C ARG A 12 10.28 -7.74 -5.12
N VAL A 13 9.07 -7.38 -5.55
CA VAL A 13 8.34 -6.23 -5.01
C VAL A 13 7.86 -6.51 -3.59
N ILE A 14 7.30 -7.69 -3.32
CA ILE A 14 6.74 -8.05 -2.01
C ILE A 14 7.83 -8.03 -0.92
N PRO A 15 8.98 -8.71 -1.09
CA PRO A 15 10.08 -8.64 -0.11
C PRO A 15 10.77 -7.27 -0.04
N GLY A 16 10.53 -6.39 -1.02
CA GLY A 16 11.08 -5.04 -1.03
C GLY A 16 12.50 -4.93 -1.56
N ASP A 17 12.77 -5.55 -2.72
CA ASP A 17 14.05 -5.43 -3.41
C ASP A 17 14.36 -3.96 -3.73
N ALA A 18 15.33 -3.38 -3.03
CA ALA A 18 15.73 -1.99 -3.18
C ALA A 18 16.28 -1.67 -4.59
N SER A 19 16.79 -2.67 -5.32
CA SER A 19 17.31 -2.47 -6.68
C SER A 19 16.23 -2.13 -7.71
N LEU A 20 14.95 -2.26 -7.35
CA LEU A 20 13.82 -1.88 -8.20
C LEU A 20 13.54 -0.37 -8.22
N GLU A 21 14.07 0.40 -7.27
CA GLU A 21 13.79 1.83 -7.17
C GLU A 21 14.07 2.62 -8.47
N PRO A 22 15.23 2.44 -9.16
CA PRO A 22 15.48 3.12 -10.43
C PRO A 22 14.47 2.75 -11.52
N ALA A 23 13.97 1.51 -11.53
CA ALA A 23 12.99 1.04 -12.49
C ALA A 23 11.62 1.71 -12.29
N TYR A 24 11.20 1.88 -11.03
CA TYR A 24 10.00 2.62 -10.66
C TYR A 24 10.10 4.11 -11.05
N ILE A 25 11.23 4.77 -10.75
CA ILE A 25 11.48 6.16 -11.14
C ILE A 25 11.42 6.32 -12.66
N ALA A 26 12.07 5.43 -13.41
CA ALA A 26 12.08 5.48 -14.86
C ALA A 26 10.67 5.29 -15.45
N ALA A 27 9.88 4.36 -14.90
CA ALA A 27 8.50 4.16 -15.32
C ALA A 27 7.62 5.39 -15.05
N ALA A 28 7.74 5.98 -13.86
CA ALA A 28 7.03 7.19 -13.48
C ALA A 28 7.33 8.38 -14.42
N ARG A 29 8.61 8.61 -14.74
CA ARG A 29 9.01 9.67 -15.68
C ARG A 29 8.44 9.45 -17.08
N ARG A 30 8.48 8.21 -17.59
CA ARG A 30 7.86 7.89 -18.89
C ARG A 30 6.36 8.14 -18.90
N LEU A 31 5.66 7.88 -17.80
CA LEU A 31 4.23 8.23 -17.68
C LEU A 31 4.03 9.75 -17.78
N VAL A 32 4.84 10.55 -17.07
CA VAL A 32 4.76 12.02 -17.11
C VAL A 32 5.09 12.57 -18.50
N GLU A 33 6.15 12.07 -19.14
CA GLU A 33 6.52 12.42 -20.53
C GLU A 33 5.38 12.13 -21.52
N ARG A 34 4.58 11.09 -21.25
CA ARG A 34 3.40 10.70 -22.03
C ARG A 34 2.11 11.44 -21.61
N GLY A 35 2.21 12.42 -20.72
CA GLY A 35 1.11 13.30 -20.30
C GLY A 35 0.34 12.83 -19.07
N ALA A 36 0.89 11.96 -18.22
CA ALA A 36 0.27 11.65 -16.94
C ALA A 36 0.23 12.90 -16.05
N VAL A 37 -0.95 13.19 -15.48
CA VAL A 37 -1.15 14.28 -14.51
C VAL A 37 -1.16 13.79 -13.05
N ALA A 38 -1.10 12.47 -12.85
CA ALA A 38 -0.96 11.79 -11.57
C ALA A 38 -0.43 10.38 -11.81
N ILE A 39 0.20 9.78 -10.79
CA ILE A 39 0.72 8.42 -10.82
C ILE A 39 0.06 7.60 -9.72
N THR A 40 -0.49 6.45 -10.11
CA THR A 40 -1.03 5.45 -9.19
C THR A 40 -0.40 4.10 -9.48
N GLY A 41 -0.45 3.20 -8.51
CA GLY A 41 0.06 1.83 -8.59
C GLY A 41 -1.07 0.83 -8.39
N ASP A 42 -0.87 -0.38 -8.88
CA ASP A 42 -1.77 -1.52 -8.76
C ASP A 42 -1.35 -2.50 -7.66
N CYS A 43 -0.11 -2.42 -7.16
CA CYS A 43 0.41 -3.25 -6.07
C CYS A 43 0.57 -2.46 -4.76
N GLY A 44 -0.05 -2.96 -3.68
CA GLY A 44 0.08 -2.34 -2.34
C GLY A 44 1.52 -2.27 -1.81
N PHE A 45 2.39 -3.21 -2.21
CA PHE A 45 3.81 -3.25 -1.80
C PHE A 45 4.68 -2.22 -2.53
N SER A 46 4.18 -1.56 -3.58
CA SER A 46 4.84 -0.42 -4.20
C SER A 46 4.98 0.79 -3.25
N ILE A 47 4.35 0.74 -2.06
CA ILE A 47 4.57 1.69 -0.96
C ILE A 47 6.06 1.91 -0.65
N ARG A 48 6.89 0.87 -0.84
CA ARG A 48 8.35 0.91 -0.58
C ARG A 48 9.08 1.90 -1.48
N TYR A 49 8.56 2.14 -2.69
CA TYR A 49 9.15 3.04 -3.67
C TYR A 49 8.40 4.39 -3.76
N GLN A 50 7.33 4.56 -2.96
CA GLN A 50 6.46 5.74 -2.96
C GLN A 50 7.26 7.03 -2.85
N ALA A 51 8.13 7.14 -1.84
CA ALA A 51 8.89 8.36 -1.55
C ALA A 51 9.86 8.71 -2.70
N ALA A 52 10.60 7.71 -3.20
CA ALA A 52 11.56 7.90 -4.26
C ALA A 52 10.89 8.33 -5.58
N VAL A 53 9.75 7.71 -5.92
CA VAL A 53 8.98 8.09 -7.11
C VAL A 53 8.40 9.50 -6.95
N ALA A 54 7.77 9.80 -5.81
CA ALA A 54 7.21 11.13 -5.54
C ALA A 54 8.26 12.24 -5.62
N ALA A 55 9.49 11.99 -5.17
CA ALA A 55 10.59 12.94 -5.27
C ALA A 55 11.14 13.12 -6.72
N SER A 56 10.76 12.24 -7.64
CA SER A 56 11.36 12.18 -8.99
C SER A 56 10.52 12.82 -10.11
N VAL A 57 9.29 13.26 -9.79
CA VAL A 57 8.31 13.82 -10.73
C VAL A 57 7.57 15.01 -10.10
N GLU A 58 6.94 15.85 -10.93
CA GLU A 58 6.21 17.06 -10.49
C GLU A 58 4.70 16.84 -10.29
N VAL A 59 4.20 15.63 -10.58
CA VAL A 59 2.78 15.28 -10.45
C VAL A 59 2.50 14.49 -9.18
N PRO A 60 1.27 14.50 -8.63
CA PRO A 60 0.93 13.70 -7.46
C PRO A 60 1.15 12.20 -7.67
N VAL A 61 1.63 11.51 -6.63
CA VAL A 61 1.93 10.08 -6.64
C VAL A 61 1.20 9.39 -5.49
N ALA A 62 0.44 8.34 -5.78
CA ALA A 62 -0.25 7.50 -4.78
C ALA A 62 -0.22 6.04 -5.24
N MET A 63 0.90 5.35 -5.00
CA MET A 63 1.12 4.00 -5.53
C MET A 63 0.58 2.87 -4.66
N SER A 64 0.06 3.17 -3.46
CA SER A 64 -0.41 2.15 -2.54
C SER A 64 -1.59 2.64 -1.70
N SER A 65 -2.54 1.75 -1.47
CA SER A 65 -3.65 1.96 -0.54
C SER A 65 -3.20 2.13 0.91
N LEU A 66 -2.00 1.65 1.27
CA LEU A 66 -1.47 1.77 2.64
C LEU A 66 -1.26 3.23 3.07
N LEU A 67 -1.12 4.16 2.12
CA LEU A 67 -1.08 5.61 2.38
C LEU A 67 -2.34 6.12 3.08
N LEU A 68 -3.46 5.40 2.99
CA LEU A 68 -4.72 5.77 3.62
C LEU A 68 -4.77 5.43 5.10
N ALA A 69 -3.88 4.55 5.60
CA ALA A 69 -3.95 4.05 6.97
C ALA A 69 -4.01 5.15 8.05
N PRO A 70 -3.19 6.23 7.99
CA PRO A 70 -3.28 7.30 8.99
C PRO A 70 -4.62 8.04 8.95
N THR A 71 -5.20 8.20 7.75
CA THR A 71 -6.50 8.86 7.57
C THR A 71 -7.63 8.00 8.09
N LEU A 72 -7.63 6.71 7.77
CA LEU A 72 -8.64 5.76 8.24
C LEU A 72 -8.63 5.65 9.76
N LEU A 73 -7.44 5.58 10.39
CA LEU A 73 -7.32 5.53 11.86
C LEU A 73 -7.91 6.77 12.56
N ARG A 74 -7.89 7.94 11.92
CA ARG A 74 -8.52 9.17 12.44
C ARG A 74 -10.04 9.20 12.25
N GLN A 75 -10.56 8.43 11.31
CA GLN A 75 -12.00 8.36 11.02
C GLN A 75 -12.70 7.27 11.85
N LEU A 76 -11.95 6.28 12.34
CA LEU A 76 -12.48 5.18 13.15
C LEU A 76 -12.66 5.58 14.64
N PRO A 77 -13.68 5.04 15.34
CA PRO A 77 -13.82 5.16 16.80
C PRO A 77 -12.53 4.81 17.53
N ALA A 78 -12.25 5.46 18.67
CA ALA A 78 -10.96 5.34 19.36
C ALA A 78 -10.60 3.89 19.78
N ASP A 79 -11.60 3.05 20.01
CA ASP A 79 -11.50 1.64 20.37
C ASP A 79 -11.54 0.69 19.17
N ALA A 80 -11.94 1.17 17.98
CA ALA A 80 -11.94 0.40 16.75
C ALA A 80 -10.52 0.19 16.20
N LYS A 81 -10.33 -0.97 15.56
CA LYS A 81 -9.08 -1.37 14.90
C LYS A 81 -9.17 -1.21 13.38
N LEU A 82 -8.04 -0.91 12.75
CA LEU A 82 -7.87 -0.97 11.30
C LEU A 82 -7.26 -2.32 10.92
N ALA A 83 -7.99 -3.08 10.09
CA ALA A 83 -7.46 -4.30 9.49
C ALA A 83 -6.74 -3.97 8.17
N VAL A 84 -5.52 -4.48 8.01
CA VAL A 84 -4.75 -4.44 6.76
C VAL A 84 -4.62 -5.85 6.23
N VAL A 85 -4.97 -6.00 4.97
CA VAL A 85 -5.01 -7.27 4.26
C VAL A 85 -3.88 -7.25 3.23
N ALA A 86 -2.87 -8.10 3.42
CA ALA A 86 -1.69 -8.14 2.58
C ALA A 86 -1.63 -9.42 1.74
N ALA A 87 -1.04 -9.32 0.54
CA ALA A 87 -0.73 -10.49 -0.29
C ALA A 87 0.24 -11.45 0.44
N ASP A 88 1.16 -10.89 1.22
CA ASP A 88 2.04 -11.65 2.12
C ASP A 88 2.27 -10.86 3.42
N SER A 89 1.60 -11.25 4.49
CA SER A 89 1.72 -10.54 5.78
C SER A 89 3.12 -10.61 6.37
N ARG A 90 3.93 -11.61 6.00
CA ARG A 90 5.34 -11.74 6.46
C ARG A 90 6.21 -10.60 5.97
N HIS A 91 5.80 -9.94 4.89
CA HIS A 91 6.49 -8.80 4.30
C HIS A 91 5.78 -7.46 4.56
N CYS A 92 4.62 -7.45 5.22
CA CYS A 92 3.84 -6.23 5.46
C CYS A 92 3.95 -5.80 6.93
N GLY A 93 5.04 -5.12 7.29
CA GLY A 93 5.18 -4.54 8.62
C GLY A 93 4.47 -3.19 8.77
N LYS A 94 4.24 -2.78 10.03
CA LYS A 94 3.52 -1.53 10.36
C LYS A 94 4.30 -0.27 9.96
N GLU A 95 5.61 -0.38 9.81
CA GLU A 95 6.50 0.67 9.32
C GLU A 95 6.12 1.15 7.91
N LEU A 96 5.41 0.33 7.13
CA LEU A 96 4.95 0.69 5.79
C LEU A 96 3.70 1.60 5.79
N LEU A 97 3.04 1.76 6.95
CA LEU A 97 1.73 2.41 7.03
C LEU A 97 1.82 3.91 7.30
N GLY A 98 3.02 4.44 7.60
CA GLY A 98 3.21 5.85 7.92
C GLY A 98 2.42 6.32 9.16
N ILE A 99 2.21 5.41 10.12
CA ILE A 99 1.49 5.66 11.38
C ILE A 99 2.47 5.94 12.51
N ASP A 100 2.00 6.66 13.54
CA ASP A 100 2.76 6.81 14.77
C ASP A 100 2.69 5.53 15.64
N SER A 101 3.64 5.42 16.58
CA SER A 101 3.73 4.28 17.49
C SER A 101 2.51 4.12 18.40
N SER A 102 1.75 5.20 18.66
CA SER A 102 0.54 5.14 19.47
C SER A 102 -0.62 4.46 18.75
N ALA A 103 -0.64 4.56 17.43
CA ALA A 103 -1.65 3.95 16.57
C ALA A 103 -1.32 2.49 16.20
N GLU A 104 -0.08 2.04 16.38
CA GLU A 104 0.33 0.67 16.04
C GLU A 104 -0.53 -0.40 16.72
N ALA A 105 -0.91 -0.20 17.99
CA ALA A 105 -1.76 -1.15 18.73
C ALA A 105 -3.18 -1.30 18.13
N ARG A 106 -3.62 -0.32 17.33
CA ARG A 106 -4.92 -0.32 16.65
C ARG A 106 -4.89 -0.93 15.26
N VAL A 107 -3.72 -1.34 14.77
CA VAL A 107 -3.59 -1.99 13.45
C VAL A 107 -3.37 -3.48 13.60
N VAL A 108 -4.18 -4.25 12.88
CA VAL A 108 -4.05 -5.70 12.71
C VAL A 108 -3.70 -5.97 11.26
N ILE A 109 -2.62 -6.73 11.02
CA ILE A 109 -2.19 -7.12 9.67
C ILE A 109 -2.42 -8.61 9.50
N GLY A 110 -3.15 -8.99 8.45
CA GLY A 110 -3.43 -10.36 8.06
C GLY A 110 -3.04 -10.60 6.60
N GLY A 111 -2.72 -11.86 6.30
CA GLY A 111 -2.17 -12.28 5.02
C GLY A 111 -3.11 -13.21 4.26
N ILE A 112 -3.05 -13.19 2.92
CA ILE A 112 -3.65 -14.24 2.07
C ILE A 112 -2.62 -15.27 1.60
N GLU A 113 -1.36 -15.17 2.04
CA GLU A 113 -0.34 -16.15 1.70
C GLU A 113 -0.73 -17.54 2.21
N GLY A 114 -0.63 -18.56 1.35
CA GLY A 114 -0.86 -19.96 1.73
C GLY A 114 -2.30 -20.25 2.17
N ASP A 115 -3.28 -20.00 1.30
CA ASP A 115 -4.68 -20.47 1.31
C ASP A 115 -5.51 -20.31 2.59
N ALA A 116 -4.95 -19.75 3.67
CA ALA A 116 -5.53 -19.73 5.01
C ALA A 116 -5.89 -18.31 5.43
N TRP A 117 -6.94 -17.77 4.80
CA TRP A 117 -7.64 -16.64 5.39
C TRP A 117 -8.32 -17.12 6.69
N PRO A 118 -8.00 -16.57 7.88
CA PRO A 118 -8.75 -16.90 9.07
C PRO A 118 -10.20 -16.44 8.89
N ALA A 119 -11.14 -17.38 8.97
CA ALA A 119 -12.56 -17.07 8.98
C ALA A 119 -12.85 -16.00 10.06
N GLY A 120 -13.58 -14.93 9.70
CA GLY A 120 -14.03 -13.89 10.64
C GLY A 120 -13.43 -12.49 10.48
N VAL A 121 -12.55 -12.22 9.50
CA VAL A 121 -12.01 -10.84 9.26
C VAL A 121 -12.94 -9.98 8.38
N VAL A 122 -13.91 -10.59 7.70
CA VAL A 122 -14.97 -9.88 6.95
C VAL A 122 -16.33 -10.48 7.33
N GLU A 123 -16.84 -10.13 8.51
CA GLU A 123 -18.28 -10.14 8.77
C GLU A 123 -18.78 -8.71 8.54
N MET A 124 -19.35 -8.47 7.36
CA MET A 124 -20.15 -7.27 7.11
C MET A 124 -21.57 -7.54 7.62
N GLU A 125 -21.84 -7.25 8.89
CA GLU A 125 -23.22 -7.05 9.35
C GLU A 125 -23.55 -5.56 9.24
N SER A 126 -24.38 -5.21 8.27
CA SER A 126 -25.08 -3.93 8.29
C SER A 126 -26.35 -4.08 9.11
N GLU A 127 -26.32 -3.75 10.39
CA GLU A 127 -27.51 -3.23 11.05
C GLU A 127 -27.55 -1.73 10.82
N VAL A 128 -28.19 -1.32 9.73
CA VAL A 128 -28.76 0.03 9.69
C VAL A 128 -29.99 -0.01 10.59
N ALA A 129 -29.79 0.30 11.87
CA ALA A 129 -30.84 0.56 12.82
C ALA A 129 -30.75 2.02 13.29
N ALA A 130 -31.35 2.92 12.49
CA ALA A 130 -32.27 3.98 12.91
C ALA A 130 -32.69 4.79 11.67
#